data_AF-A0A9X9M558-F1
#
_entry.id   AF-A0A9X9M558-F1
#
_cell.length_a   1.000
_cell.length_b   1.000
_cell.length_c   1.000
_cell.angle_alpha   90.00
_cell.angle_beta   90.00
_cell.angle_gamma   90.00
#
_symmetry.space_group_name_H-M   'P 1'
#
loop_
_entity.id
_entity.type
_entity.pdbx_description
1 polymer ?
#
loop_
_entity_poly.entity_id
_entity_poly.type
_entity_poly.pdbx_seq_one_letter_code
_entity_poly.pdbx_strand_id
1 'polypeptide(L)'
;VLGDRWASICRWTEDRWVLLQDVLLKWQRFTEEQCLFSAWLSEKEDAVNKIHTTGFKDQSEVLSSLQKLAALKTDLEKKKQTMDKLCSLNQDLLSALKNTLVAQKMEAWLDNFAQRWDNLVQKLEKSSAQISQAVTTAQPSLTQTTVMETVTMVTTREQILVKHAQEELPPPPPQKKRQIIVDSEIRKRLDVDITELHSWITRSEAVLQSPEFAIYRKEGNFSDLKEKVNAIEREKAEKFRKLQDASRSAQALVEQMVNEGVNADSIKQASEQLNSRWIEFCQLLSERLNWLEYQNNIITFYNQLQQLEQMTTTAENWLKTQPTTTSEPTVIKSQLKMCKDEVHQLSALQPQIERLKIQSTGLKEKGQG
;
A
#
# COMPACT_ATOMS: atom_id res chain seq x y z
N VAL A 1 -3.36 16.83 45.89
CA VAL A 1 -4.36 17.48 45.00
C VAL A 1 -3.78 17.84 43.63
N LEU A 2 -2.76 18.72 43.51
CA LEU A 2 -2.16 19.05 42.21
C LEU A 2 -1.38 17.87 41.58
N GLY A 3 -0.58 17.16 42.38
CA GLY A 3 0.14 15.96 41.94
C GLY A 3 -0.79 14.85 41.43
N ASP A 4 -1.90 14.60 42.13
CA ASP A 4 -2.89 13.58 41.74
C ASP A 4 -3.61 13.93 40.43
N ARG A 5 -3.90 15.23 40.22
CA ARG A 5 -4.46 15.73 38.96
C ARG A 5 -3.46 15.57 37.82
N TRP A 6 -2.19 15.90 38.05
CA TRP A 6 -1.13 15.73 37.05
C TRP A 6 -0.90 14.27 36.68
N ALA A 7 -0.82 13.37 37.66
CA ALA A 7 -0.72 11.94 37.43
C ALA A 7 -1.93 11.36 36.68
N SER A 8 -3.13 11.92 36.90
CA SER A 8 -4.33 11.52 36.16
C SER A 8 -4.31 12.00 34.71
N ILE A 9 -3.78 13.20 34.44
CA ILE A 9 -3.56 13.69 33.07
C ILE A 9 -2.53 12.81 32.35
N CYS A 10 -1.39 12.53 32.97
CA CYS A 10 -0.36 11.67 32.37
C CYS A 10 -0.91 10.29 32.01
N ARG A 11 -1.64 9.63 32.93
CA ARG A 11 -2.29 8.34 32.66
C ARG A 11 -3.30 8.43 31.52
N TRP A 12 -4.16 9.46 31.53
CA TRP A 12 -5.13 9.66 30.44
C TRP A 12 -4.43 9.85 29.08
N THR A 13 -3.34 10.60 29.03
CA THR A 13 -2.56 10.80 27.80
C THR A 13 -1.93 9.49 27.31
N GLU A 14 -1.37 8.70 28.21
CA GLU A 14 -0.79 7.39 27.90
C GLU A 14 -1.86 6.40 27.39
N ASP A 15 -2.98 6.27 28.11
CA ASP A 15 -4.11 5.43 27.71
C ASP A 15 -4.66 5.86 26.34
N ARG A 16 -4.76 7.17 26.10
CA ARG A 16 -5.23 7.73 24.83
C ARG A 16 -4.26 7.44 23.70
N TRP A 17 -2.95 7.49 23.96
CA TRP A 17 -1.90 7.18 22.99
C TRP A 17 -1.93 5.70 22.60
N VAL A 18 -2.03 4.78 23.57
CA VAL A 18 -2.16 3.34 23.32
C VAL A 18 -3.41 3.05 22.47
N LEU A 19 -4.55 3.67 22.80
CA LEU A 19 -5.78 3.53 22.01
C LEU A 19 -5.60 4.03 20.57
N LEU A 20 -4.90 5.15 20.36
CA LEU A 20 -4.65 5.69 19.02
C LEU A 20 -3.73 4.77 18.20
N GLN A 21 -2.72 4.16 18.82
CA GLN A 21 -1.87 3.17 18.16
C GLN A 21 -2.64 1.91 17.77
N ASP A 22 -3.49 1.38 18.66
CA ASP A 22 -4.34 0.23 18.37
C ASP A 22 -5.30 0.50 17.20
N VAL A 23 -5.95 1.67 17.20
CA VAL A 23 -6.81 2.13 16.09
C VAL A 23 -6.01 2.25 14.79
N LEU A 24 -4.81 2.83 14.83
CA LEU A 24 -3.96 2.98 13.64
C LEU A 24 -3.58 1.62 13.05
N LEU A 25 -3.19 0.66 13.88
CA LEU A 25 -2.83 -0.68 13.45
C LEU A 25 -4.02 -1.42 12.80
N LYS A 26 -5.20 -1.35 13.43
CA LYS A 26 -6.43 -1.93 12.89
C LYS A 26 -6.82 -1.28 11.56
N TRP A 27 -6.67 0.04 11.46
CA TRP A 27 -6.93 0.79 10.23
C TRP A 27 -6.01 0.36 9.09
N GLN A 28 -4.70 0.24 9.37
CA GLN A 28 -3.72 -0.20 8.38
C GLN A 28 -4.02 -1.60 7.86
N ARG A 29 -4.27 -2.57 8.76
CA ARG A 29 -4.63 -3.94 8.39
C ARG A 29 -5.88 -4.01 7.53
N PHE A 30 -6.92 -3.25 7.89
CA PHE A 30 -8.13 -3.15 7.07
C PHE A 30 -7.83 -2.59 5.68
N THR A 31 -7.10 -1.47 5.60
CA THR A 31 -6.79 -0.78 4.34
C THR A 31 -5.91 -1.61 3.41
N GLU A 32 -4.95 -2.38 3.96
CA GLU A 32 -4.10 -3.26 3.17
C GLU A 32 -4.90 -4.40 2.52
N GLU A 33 -5.67 -5.14 3.32
CA GLU A 33 -6.55 -6.20 2.80
C GLU A 33 -7.59 -5.64 1.82
N GLN A 34 -8.09 -4.44 2.10
CA GLN A 34 -9.00 -3.69 1.24
C GLN A 34 -8.41 -3.46 -0.15
N CYS A 35 -7.21 -2.87 -0.22
CA CYS A 35 -6.53 -2.60 -1.49
C CYS A 35 -6.26 -3.88 -2.29
N LEU A 36 -5.77 -4.92 -1.61
CA LEU A 36 -5.46 -6.21 -2.24
C LEU A 36 -6.70 -6.89 -2.83
N PHE A 37 -7.82 -6.88 -2.10
CA PHE A 37 -9.07 -7.45 -2.60
C PHE A 37 -9.67 -6.62 -3.73
N SER A 38 -9.57 -5.28 -3.68
CA SER A 38 -10.06 -4.41 -4.75
C SER A 38 -9.32 -4.67 -6.07
N ALA A 39 -7.98 -4.73 -6.01
CA ALA A 39 -7.16 -5.00 -7.17
C ALA A 39 -7.46 -6.39 -7.77
N TRP A 40 -7.61 -7.40 -6.90
CA TRP A 40 -7.99 -8.75 -7.31
C TRP A 40 -9.37 -8.77 -7.96
N LEU A 41 -10.37 -8.08 -7.40
CA LEU A 41 -11.71 -8.00 -8.00
C LEU A 41 -11.64 -7.42 -9.40
N SER A 42 -10.93 -6.30 -9.58
CA SER A 42 -10.77 -5.66 -10.89
C SER A 42 -10.10 -6.59 -11.89
N GLU A 43 -9.06 -7.32 -11.49
CA GLU A 43 -8.39 -8.31 -12.33
C GLU A 43 -9.36 -9.42 -12.79
N LYS A 44 -10.19 -9.93 -11.87
CA LYS A 44 -11.13 -11.02 -12.17
C LYS A 44 -12.33 -10.54 -12.99
N GLU A 45 -12.84 -9.35 -12.74
CA GLU A 45 -13.84 -8.69 -13.57
C GLU A 45 -13.35 -8.57 -15.02
N ASP A 46 -12.11 -8.10 -15.22
CA ASP A 46 -11.48 -8.02 -16.53
C ASP A 46 -11.26 -9.40 -17.18
N ALA A 47 -10.86 -10.40 -16.39
CA ALA A 47 -10.68 -11.76 -16.88
C ALA A 47 -12.00 -12.36 -17.38
N VAL A 48 -13.10 -12.19 -16.64
CA VAL A 48 -14.44 -12.63 -17.08
C VAL A 48 -14.87 -11.89 -18.34
N ASN A 49 -14.58 -10.58 -18.45
CA ASN A 49 -14.92 -9.78 -19.62
C ASN A 49 -14.22 -10.25 -20.91
N LYS A 50 -13.04 -10.87 -20.78
CA LYS A 50 -12.22 -11.35 -21.90
C LYS A 50 -12.56 -12.78 -22.34
N ILE A 51 -13.44 -13.49 -21.63
CA ILE A 51 -13.85 -14.84 -22.01
C ILE A 51 -14.76 -14.76 -23.23
N HIS A 52 -14.41 -15.50 -24.27
CA HIS A 52 -15.24 -15.66 -25.45
C HIS A 52 -16.45 -16.53 -25.10
N THR A 53 -17.66 -16.00 -25.24
CA THR A 53 -18.90 -16.68 -24.83
C THR A 53 -19.82 -17.09 -25.98
N THR A 54 -19.59 -16.60 -27.21
CA THR A 54 -20.42 -16.88 -28.40
C THR A 54 -19.58 -16.90 -29.67
N GLY A 55 -20.03 -17.56 -30.75
CA GLY A 55 -19.34 -17.51 -32.04
C GLY A 55 -17.97 -18.22 -32.04
N PHE A 56 -17.91 -19.41 -31.46
CA PHE A 56 -16.71 -20.25 -31.45
C PHE A 56 -16.39 -20.77 -32.85
N LYS A 57 -15.11 -20.74 -33.23
CA LYS A 57 -14.64 -21.23 -34.54
C LYS A 57 -14.36 -22.73 -34.53
N ASP A 58 -13.94 -23.27 -33.38
CA ASP A 58 -13.63 -24.68 -33.21
C ASP A 58 -13.85 -25.15 -31.77
N GLN A 59 -13.79 -26.47 -31.55
CA GLN A 59 -13.97 -27.09 -30.25
C GLN A 59 -12.84 -26.73 -29.25
N SER A 60 -11.65 -26.34 -29.74
CA SER A 60 -10.53 -25.95 -28.88
C SER A 60 -10.78 -24.60 -28.22
N GLU A 61 -11.41 -23.65 -28.92
CA GLU A 61 -11.80 -22.35 -28.37
C GLU A 61 -12.85 -22.53 -27.25
N VAL A 62 -13.81 -23.44 -27.44
CA VAL A 62 -14.81 -23.79 -26.42
C VAL A 62 -14.14 -24.38 -25.18
N LEU A 63 -13.22 -25.34 -25.35
CA LEU A 63 -12.48 -25.96 -24.25
C LEU A 63 -11.61 -24.94 -23.50
N SER A 64 -10.93 -24.04 -24.22
CA SER A 64 -10.15 -22.94 -23.65
C SER A 64 -11.03 -21.99 -22.81
N SER A 65 -12.21 -21.62 -23.31
CA SER A 65 -13.17 -20.80 -22.54
C SER A 65 -13.71 -21.53 -21.30
N LEU A 66 -14.00 -22.83 -21.39
CA LEU A 66 -14.40 -23.65 -20.24
C LEU A 66 -13.31 -23.76 -19.17
N GLN A 67 -12.05 -23.96 -19.58
CA GLN A 67 -10.90 -24.01 -18.66
C GLN A 67 -10.72 -22.68 -17.93
N LYS A 68 -10.83 -21.55 -18.63
CA LYS A 68 -10.76 -20.21 -18.02
C LYS A 68 -11.90 -19.98 -17.03
N LEU A 69 -13.13 -20.39 -17.36
CA LEU A 69 -14.27 -20.32 -16.43
C LEU A 69 -14.06 -21.16 -15.17
N ALA A 70 -13.59 -22.41 -15.33
CA ALA A 70 -13.35 -23.30 -14.20
C ALA A 70 -12.25 -22.76 -13.26
N ALA A 71 -11.19 -22.18 -13.82
CA ALA A 71 -10.15 -21.50 -13.06
C ALA A 71 -10.72 -20.29 -12.29
N LEU A 72 -11.52 -19.44 -12.93
CA LEU A 72 -12.14 -18.28 -12.27
C LEU A 72 -13.11 -18.70 -11.16
N LYS A 73 -13.92 -19.75 -11.38
CA LYS A 73 -14.81 -20.28 -10.34
C LYS A 73 -14.03 -20.78 -9.12
N THR A 74 -12.91 -21.45 -9.36
CA THR A 74 -12.01 -21.92 -8.29
C THR A 74 -11.38 -20.76 -7.53
N ASP A 75 -10.95 -19.72 -8.25
CA ASP A 75 -10.36 -18.53 -7.64
C ASP A 75 -11.38 -17.77 -6.77
N LEU A 76 -12.63 -17.63 -7.24
CA LEU A 76 -13.70 -17.03 -6.46
C LEU A 76 -13.98 -17.82 -5.18
N GLU A 77 -14.10 -19.15 -5.26
CA GLU A 77 -14.35 -19.95 -4.06
C GLU A 77 -13.25 -19.76 -3.01
N LYS A 78 -11.98 -19.73 -3.44
CA LYS A 78 -10.84 -19.48 -2.54
C LYS A 78 -10.82 -18.07 -1.95
N LYS A 79 -11.37 -17.07 -2.66
CA LYS A 79 -11.33 -15.67 -2.23
C LYS A 79 -12.49 -15.28 -1.31
N LYS A 80 -13.54 -16.11 -1.21
CA LYS A 80 -14.70 -15.87 -0.33
C LYS A 80 -14.31 -15.59 1.12
N GLN A 81 -13.38 -16.38 1.67
CA GLN A 81 -12.86 -16.19 3.04
C GLN A 81 -12.19 -14.82 3.26
N THR A 82 -11.67 -14.18 2.20
CA THR A 82 -11.07 -12.84 2.30
C THR A 82 -12.15 -11.77 2.50
N MET A 83 -13.35 -11.95 1.95
CA MET A 83 -14.49 -11.07 2.23
C MET A 83 -14.89 -11.17 3.70
N ASP A 84 -14.98 -12.39 4.25
CA ASP A 84 -15.30 -12.61 5.67
C ASP A 84 -14.23 -11.97 6.57
N LYS A 85 -12.95 -12.10 6.19
CA LYS A 85 -11.83 -11.43 6.86
C LYS A 85 -11.99 -9.90 6.85
N LEU A 86 -12.33 -9.29 5.71
CA LEU A 86 -12.57 -7.84 5.61
C LEU A 86 -13.71 -7.37 6.52
N CYS A 87 -14.81 -8.13 6.58
CA CYS A 87 -15.91 -7.86 7.50
C CYS A 87 -15.45 -7.92 8.97
N SER A 88 -14.66 -8.93 9.33
CA SER A 88 -14.12 -9.06 10.70
C SER A 88 -13.17 -7.93 11.08
N LEU A 89 -12.27 -7.53 10.18
CA LEU A 89 -11.35 -6.41 10.38
C LEU A 89 -12.09 -5.08 10.51
N ASN A 90 -13.14 -4.88 9.71
CA ASN A 90 -13.99 -3.71 9.83
C ASN A 90 -14.66 -3.66 11.20
N GLN A 91 -15.26 -4.77 11.67
CA GLN A 91 -15.90 -4.81 12.99
C GLN A 91 -14.92 -4.56 14.13
N ASP A 92 -13.71 -5.14 14.08
CA ASP A 92 -12.66 -4.88 15.06
C ASP A 92 -12.25 -3.39 15.08
N LEU A 93 -12.09 -2.78 13.90
CA LEU A 93 -11.79 -1.37 13.77
C LEU A 93 -12.92 -0.45 14.26
N LEU A 94 -14.17 -0.77 13.94
CA LEU A 94 -15.35 -0.02 14.42
C LEU A 94 -15.53 -0.14 15.93
N SER A 95 -15.18 -1.28 16.53
CA SER A 95 -15.24 -1.44 17.98
C SER A 95 -14.27 -0.49 18.71
N ALA A 96 -13.14 -0.16 18.08
CA ALA A 96 -12.15 0.78 18.59
C ALA A 96 -12.47 2.24 18.23
N LEU A 97 -13.16 2.47 17.11
CA LEU A 97 -13.54 3.79 16.60
C LEU A 97 -14.92 4.23 17.11
N LYS A 98 -14.96 5.27 17.94
CA LYS A 98 -16.22 5.93 18.34
C LYS A 98 -16.62 7.04 17.37
N ASN A 99 -16.59 6.78 16.05
CA ASN A 99 -16.92 7.75 15.02
C ASN A 99 -17.93 7.19 14.00
N THR A 100 -19.15 7.70 14.05
CA THR A 100 -20.28 7.24 13.23
C THR A 100 -20.10 7.53 11.73
N LEU A 101 -19.48 8.65 11.36
CA LEU A 101 -19.27 9.01 9.95
C LEU A 101 -18.27 8.06 9.26
N VAL A 102 -17.22 7.72 10.00
CA VAL A 102 -16.21 6.77 9.54
C VAL A 102 -16.81 5.37 9.40
N ALA A 103 -17.65 4.95 10.35
CA ALA A 103 -18.38 3.69 10.28
C ALA A 103 -19.25 3.58 9.03
N GLN A 104 -20.08 4.60 8.77
CA GLN A 104 -20.93 4.64 7.59
C GLN A 104 -20.13 4.56 6.28
N LYS A 105 -18.97 5.23 6.21
CA LYS A 105 -18.10 5.18 5.03
C LYS A 105 -17.52 3.79 4.81
N MET A 106 -17.14 3.09 5.87
CA MET A 106 -16.60 1.73 5.79
C MET A 106 -17.68 0.72 5.41
N GLU A 107 -18.88 0.85 5.97
CA GLU A 107 -20.04 0.01 5.61
C GLU A 107 -20.40 0.16 4.13
N ALA A 108 -20.56 1.40 3.65
CA ALA A 108 -20.83 1.68 2.24
C ALA A 108 -19.75 1.10 1.31
N TRP A 109 -18.51 1.01 1.81
CA TRP A 109 -17.40 0.44 1.06
C TRP A 109 -17.47 -1.09 0.98
N LEU A 110 -17.82 -1.77 2.08
CA LEU A 110 -18.09 -3.21 2.08
C LEU A 110 -19.30 -3.56 1.20
N ASP A 111 -20.33 -2.72 1.20
CA ASP A 111 -21.49 -2.89 0.33
C ASP A 111 -21.11 -2.82 -1.15
N ASN A 112 -20.24 -1.88 -1.54
CA ASN A 112 -19.72 -1.82 -2.90
C ASN A 112 -19.02 -3.12 -3.32
N PHE A 113 -18.27 -3.71 -2.40
CA PHE A 113 -17.58 -4.97 -2.59
C PHE A 113 -18.50 -6.17 -2.72
N ALA A 114 -19.53 -6.26 -1.88
CA ALA A 114 -20.57 -7.26 -2.00
C ALA A 114 -21.26 -7.16 -3.37
N GLN A 115 -21.62 -5.94 -3.81
CA GLN A 115 -22.22 -5.71 -5.11
C GLN A 115 -21.32 -6.13 -6.28
N ARG A 116 -20.03 -5.74 -6.24
CA ARG A 116 -19.06 -6.14 -7.28
C ARG A 116 -18.88 -7.65 -7.34
N TRP A 117 -18.78 -8.29 -6.17
CA TRP A 117 -18.71 -9.73 -6.04
C TRP A 117 -19.93 -10.43 -6.66
N ASP A 118 -21.15 -9.99 -6.30
CA ASP A 118 -22.38 -10.57 -6.82
C ASP A 118 -22.50 -10.40 -8.34
N ASN A 119 -22.16 -9.21 -8.85
CA ASN A 119 -22.13 -8.95 -10.29
C ASN A 119 -21.14 -9.87 -11.02
N LEU A 120 -19.97 -10.11 -10.43
CA LEU A 120 -18.95 -11.00 -10.97
C LEU A 120 -19.46 -12.45 -11.01
N VAL A 121 -20.07 -12.93 -9.92
CA VAL A 121 -20.67 -14.27 -9.84
C VAL A 121 -21.76 -14.45 -10.90
N GLN A 122 -22.71 -13.51 -10.97
CA GLN A 122 -23.80 -13.55 -11.96
C GLN A 122 -23.27 -13.55 -13.40
N LYS A 123 -22.24 -12.74 -13.68
CA LYS A 123 -21.62 -12.69 -15.01
C LYS A 123 -20.90 -13.99 -15.36
N LEU A 124 -20.24 -14.62 -14.38
CA LEU A 124 -19.60 -15.91 -14.55
C LEU A 124 -20.63 -17.01 -14.84
N GLU A 125 -21.73 -17.04 -14.10
CA GLU A 125 -22.84 -17.98 -14.32
C GLU A 125 -23.47 -17.83 -15.71
N LYS A 126 -23.74 -16.58 -16.12
CA LYS A 126 -24.24 -16.27 -17.46
C LYS A 126 -23.28 -16.74 -18.56
N SER A 127 -21.98 -16.48 -18.38
CA SER A 127 -20.94 -16.90 -19.33
C SER A 127 -20.86 -18.43 -19.42
N SER A 128 -20.96 -19.12 -18.28
CA SER A 128 -21.01 -20.58 -18.19
C SER A 128 -22.22 -21.16 -18.93
N ALA A 129 -23.41 -20.56 -18.74
CA ALA A 129 -24.63 -20.98 -19.42
C ALA A 129 -24.53 -20.80 -20.95
N GLN A 130 -24.00 -19.67 -21.41
CA GLN A 130 -23.80 -19.37 -22.84
C GLN A 130 -22.83 -20.35 -23.51
N ILE A 131 -21.69 -20.63 -22.86
CA ILE A 131 -20.71 -21.59 -23.37
C ILE A 131 -21.29 -23.01 -23.39
N SER A 132 -22.06 -23.39 -22.36
CA SER A 132 -22.73 -24.70 -22.31
C SER A 132 -23.75 -24.87 -23.44
N GLN A 133 -24.51 -23.82 -23.78
CA GLN A 133 -25.43 -23.84 -24.92
C GLN A 133 -24.70 -23.96 -26.27
N ALA A 134 -23.56 -23.27 -26.41
CA ALA A 134 -22.74 -23.33 -27.61
C ALA A 134 -22.11 -24.73 -27.82
N VAL A 135 -21.72 -25.41 -26.74
CA VAL A 135 -21.28 -26.83 -26.78
C VAL A 135 -22.38 -27.73 -27.34
N THR A 136 -23.63 -27.57 -26.87
CA THR A 136 -24.78 -28.37 -27.34
C THR A 136 -25.12 -28.11 -28.80
N THR A 137 -24.89 -26.88 -29.29
CA THR A 137 -25.20 -26.48 -30.68
C THR A 137 -24.10 -26.90 -31.67
N ALA A 138 -22.86 -27.06 -31.18
CA ALA A 138 -21.71 -27.52 -31.97
C ALA A 138 -21.59 -29.06 -32.08
N GLN A 139 -22.48 -29.83 -31.45
CA GLN A 139 -22.61 -31.27 -31.71
C GLN A 139 -23.55 -31.53 -32.91
N PRO A 140 -23.10 -32.23 -33.97
CA PRO A 140 -24.02 -32.88 -34.89
C PRO A 140 -24.63 -34.11 -34.21
N SER A 141 -25.94 -34.27 -34.36
CA SER A 141 -26.69 -35.47 -34.03
C SER A 141 -26.07 -36.74 -34.63
N LEU A 142 -25.78 -37.73 -33.78
CA LEU A 142 -25.72 -39.14 -34.17
C LEU A 142 -26.41 -40.02 -33.11
N THR A 143 -27.73 -40.13 -33.22
CA THR A 143 -28.54 -41.31 -32.84
C THR A 143 -28.42 -42.31 -34.01
N GLN A 144 -28.18 -43.62 -33.93
CA GLN A 144 -28.38 -44.71 -32.96
C GLN A 144 -27.41 -45.87 -33.29
N THR A 145 -27.03 -46.70 -32.31
CA THR A 145 -26.95 -48.19 -32.40
C THR A 145 -26.84 -48.72 -30.95
N THR A 146 -27.96 -49.17 -30.37
CA THR A 146 -28.22 -50.56 -29.92
C THR A 146 -27.51 -50.94 -28.60
N VAL A 147 -28.15 -50.71 -27.45
CA VAL A 147 -28.98 -51.67 -26.67
C VAL A 147 -28.18 -52.55 -25.70
N MET A 148 -28.52 -52.35 -24.42
CA MET A 148 -28.49 -53.23 -23.24
C MET A 148 -27.17 -53.78 -22.68
N GLU A 149 -26.90 -53.32 -21.45
CA GLU A 149 -26.74 -54.13 -20.24
C GLU A 149 -26.21 -55.56 -20.40
N THR A 150 -25.03 -55.81 -19.82
CA THR A 150 -24.91 -56.94 -18.90
C THR A 150 -23.99 -56.58 -17.75
N VAL A 151 -24.59 -56.64 -16.57
CA VAL A 151 -23.99 -56.64 -15.24
C VAL A 151 -22.96 -57.76 -15.14
N THR A 152 -21.75 -57.48 -14.66
CA THR A 152 -20.99 -58.50 -13.92
C THR A 152 -20.09 -57.85 -12.87
N MET A 153 -20.56 -57.93 -11.63
CA MET A 153 -19.74 -57.95 -10.42
C MET A 153 -18.71 -59.07 -10.50
N VAL A 154 -17.42 -58.80 -10.25
CA VAL A 154 -16.48 -59.77 -9.65
C VAL A 154 -15.40 -58.92 -8.92
N THR A 155 -15.52 -58.69 -7.62
CA THR A 155 -15.02 -59.53 -6.50
C THR A 155 -13.51 -59.71 -6.48
N THR A 156 -12.88 -58.86 -5.67
CA THR A 156 -11.87 -59.13 -4.63
C THR A 156 -11.19 -60.50 -4.53
N ARG A 157 -9.87 -60.42 -4.25
CA ARG A 157 -8.93 -61.40 -3.65
C ARG A 157 -8.35 -62.46 -4.58
N GLU A 158 -7.02 -62.40 -4.73
CA GLU A 158 -6.17 -63.43 -4.14
C GLU A 158 -4.73 -62.94 -3.91
N GLN A 159 -4.25 -63.18 -2.69
CA GLN A 159 -2.86 -63.15 -2.30
C GLN A 159 -2.19 -64.41 -2.84
N ILE A 160 -1.08 -64.31 -3.56
CA ILE A 160 -0.08 -65.37 -3.59
C ILE A 160 1.31 -64.76 -3.42
N LEU A 161 1.88 -65.16 -2.28
CA LEU A 161 3.25 -65.09 -1.84
C LEU A 161 4.19 -65.80 -2.85
N VAL A 162 5.12 -65.09 -3.49
CA VAL A 162 6.38 -65.68 -3.97
C VAL A 162 7.55 -64.74 -3.70
N LYS A 163 8.56 -65.32 -3.05
CA LYS A 163 9.84 -64.75 -2.60
C LYS A 163 10.86 -64.63 -3.75
N HIS A 164 11.71 -63.61 -3.64
CA HIS A 164 13.07 -63.43 -4.23
C HIS A 164 13.07 -63.01 -5.72
N ALA A 165 13.87 -62.04 -6.18
CA ALA A 165 15.26 -61.77 -5.84
C ALA A 165 15.64 -60.28 -5.83
N GLN A 166 16.69 -60.02 -5.06
CA GLN A 166 17.40 -58.78 -4.77
C GLN A 166 18.31 -58.41 -5.94
N GLU A 167 18.14 -57.23 -6.51
CA GLU A 167 19.15 -56.56 -7.34
C GLU A 167 19.40 -55.19 -6.70
N GLU A 168 20.51 -55.10 -5.96
CA GLU A 168 20.91 -53.92 -5.20
C GLU A 168 21.31 -52.78 -6.13
N LEU A 169 20.46 -51.76 -6.19
CA LEU A 169 20.89 -50.41 -6.55
C LEU A 169 21.71 -49.82 -5.40
N PRO A 170 22.79 -49.06 -5.69
CA PRO A 170 23.61 -48.46 -4.63
C PRO A 170 22.75 -47.52 -3.76
N PRO A 171 22.98 -47.49 -2.44
CA PRO A 171 22.15 -46.69 -1.54
C PRO A 171 22.27 -45.19 -1.89
N PRO A 172 21.15 -44.44 -1.93
CA PRO A 172 21.20 -42.99 -2.07
C PRO A 172 22.00 -42.39 -0.89
N PRO A 173 22.79 -41.33 -1.10
CA PRO A 173 23.63 -40.75 -0.05
C PRO A 173 22.78 -40.26 1.14
N PRO A 174 23.33 -40.25 2.37
CA PRO A 174 22.57 -40.01 3.60
C PRO A 174 21.91 -38.62 3.59
N GLN A 175 20.58 -38.58 3.50
CA GLN A 175 19.75 -37.37 3.44
C GLN A 175 20.03 -36.39 4.60
N LYS A 176 20.31 -36.91 5.81
CA LYS A 176 20.60 -36.10 7.00
C LYS A 176 21.82 -35.19 6.83
N LYS A 177 22.88 -35.61 6.13
CA LYS A 177 24.07 -34.77 5.91
C LYS A 177 23.83 -33.65 4.90
N ARG A 178 22.97 -33.86 3.90
CA ARG A 178 22.60 -32.83 2.92
C ARG A 178 21.68 -31.77 3.53
N GLN A 179 20.72 -32.19 4.35
CA GLN A 179 19.82 -31.27 5.06
C GLN A 179 20.62 -30.31 5.95
N ILE A 180 21.44 -30.84 6.86
CA ILE A 180 22.25 -30.03 7.80
C ILE A 180 23.14 -28.97 7.10
N ILE A 181 23.71 -29.29 5.93
CA ILE A 181 24.56 -28.36 5.17
C ILE A 181 23.70 -27.25 4.54
N VAL A 182 22.55 -27.60 3.98
CA VAL A 182 21.58 -26.65 3.41
C VAL A 182 21.04 -25.72 4.49
N ASP A 183 20.75 -26.24 5.69
CA ASP A 183 20.25 -25.46 6.83
C ASP A 183 21.29 -24.47 7.36
N SER A 184 22.56 -24.87 7.38
CA SER A 184 23.68 -24.00 7.73
C SER A 184 23.84 -22.85 6.73
N GLU A 185 23.62 -23.10 5.44
CA GLU A 185 23.73 -22.08 4.40
C GLU A 185 22.53 -21.12 4.40
N ILE A 186 21.31 -21.62 4.59
CA ILE A 186 20.11 -20.80 4.73
C ILE A 186 20.22 -19.89 5.96
N ARG A 187 20.72 -20.42 7.08
CA ARG A 187 20.98 -19.63 8.29
C ARG A 187 22.00 -18.52 8.05
N LYS A 188 23.13 -18.83 7.42
CA LYS A 188 24.15 -17.81 7.09
C LYS A 188 23.59 -16.71 6.20
N ARG A 189 22.80 -17.08 5.19
CA ARG A 189 22.15 -16.11 4.30
C ARG A 189 21.18 -15.20 5.07
N LEU A 190 20.37 -15.80 5.95
CA LEU A 190 19.46 -15.05 6.82
C LEU A 190 20.22 -14.06 7.71
N ASP A 191 21.31 -14.49 8.35
CA ASP A 191 22.12 -13.64 9.23
C ASP A 191 22.73 -12.45 8.46
N VAL A 192 23.20 -12.69 7.23
CA VAL A 192 23.68 -11.63 6.33
C VAL A 192 22.57 -10.64 5.98
N ASP A 193 21.39 -11.14 5.62
CA ASP A 193 20.26 -10.29 5.22
C ASP A 193 19.72 -9.47 6.40
N ILE A 194 19.59 -10.06 7.59
CA ILE A 194 19.21 -9.37 8.84
C ILE A 194 20.23 -8.27 9.17
N THR A 195 21.53 -8.59 9.09
CA THR A 195 22.60 -7.63 9.39
C THR A 195 22.60 -6.47 8.40
N GLU A 196 22.42 -6.74 7.11
CA GLU A 196 22.34 -5.70 6.09
C GLU A 196 21.13 -4.78 6.33
N LEU A 197 19.96 -5.35 6.62
CA LEU A 197 18.74 -4.59 6.89
C LEU A 197 18.90 -3.72 8.14
N HIS A 198 19.40 -4.27 9.25
CA HIS A 198 19.70 -3.48 10.44
C HIS A 198 20.71 -2.36 10.18
N SER A 199 21.76 -2.63 9.42
CA SER A 199 22.79 -1.63 9.08
C SER A 199 22.23 -0.52 8.19
N TRP A 200 21.33 -0.86 7.27
CA TRP A 200 20.62 0.11 6.45
C TRP A 200 19.68 0.96 7.30
N ILE A 201 18.82 0.34 8.12
CA ILE A 201 17.90 1.04 9.02
C ILE A 201 18.68 2.00 9.93
N THR A 202 19.76 1.54 10.55
CA THR A 202 20.58 2.37 11.46
C THR A 202 21.15 3.62 10.78
N ARG A 203 21.70 3.47 9.57
CA ARG A 203 22.24 4.60 8.81
C ARG A 203 21.14 5.55 8.36
N SER A 204 20.01 5.02 7.93
CA SER A 204 18.84 5.81 7.52
C SER A 204 18.24 6.57 8.71
N GLU A 205 18.07 5.93 9.86
CA GLU A 205 17.61 6.55 11.11
C GLU A 205 18.53 7.70 11.54
N ALA A 206 19.85 7.55 11.44
CA ALA A 206 20.78 8.63 11.75
C ALA A 206 20.55 9.89 10.90
N VAL A 207 20.16 9.71 9.62
CA VAL A 207 19.74 10.83 8.75
C VAL A 207 18.40 11.38 9.22
N LEU A 208 17.40 10.53 9.47
CA LEU A 208 16.04 10.92 9.85
C LEU A 208 15.93 11.53 11.25
N GLN A 209 16.91 11.29 12.12
CA GLN A 209 17.01 11.87 13.46
C GLN A 209 17.88 13.15 13.48
N SER A 210 18.28 13.67 12.32
CA SER A 210 19.03 14.92 12.22
C SER A 210 18.33 16.05 12.99
N PRO A 211 19.08 16.89 13.74
CA PRO A 211 18.51 18.03 14.46
C PRO A 211 17.87 19.07 13.53
N GLU A 212 18.13 19.00 12.22
CA GLU A 212 17.48 19.86 11.23
C GLU A 212 15.95 19.73 11.23
N PHE A 213 15.40 18.56 11.58
CA PHE A 213 13.95 18.34 11.65
C PHE A 213 13.28 19.06 12.84
N ALA A 214 14.06 19.60 13.80
CA ALA A 214 13.53 20.37 14.92
C ALA A 214 13.36 21.86 14.60
N ILE A 215 13.86 22.33 13.44
CA ILE A 215 13.97 23.77 13.14
C ILE A 215 13.19 24.11 11.88
N TYR A 216 12.09 24.84 12.03
CA TYR A 216 11.39 25.43 10.89
C TYR A 216 12.04 26.74 10.45
N ARG A 217 12.35 26.85 9.16
CA ARG A 217 13.03 28.03 8.60
C ARG A 217 12.13 28.74 7.59
N LYS A 218 12.20 30.06 7.55
CA LYS A 218 11.47 30.88 6.57
C LYS A 218 12.23 30.98 5.24
N GLU A 219 13.54 30.79 5.31
CA GLU A 219 14.50 31.05 4.24
C GLU A 219 15.59 29.97 4.27
N GLY A 220 16.34 29.85 3.16
CA GLY A 220 17.48 28.94 3.04
C GLY A 220 17.17 27.62 2.33
N ASN A 221 18.23 26.83 2.13
CA ASN A 221 18.18 25.57 1.37
C ASN A 221 18.31 24.37 2.31
N PHE A 222 17.52 23.33 2.05
CA PHE A 222 17.59 22.02 2.72
C PHE A 222 17.66 20.88 1.69
N SER A 223 18.13 21.18 0.47
CA SER A 223 18.22 20.24 -0.66
C SER A 223 19.01 18.99 -0.29
N ASP A 224 20.15 19.13 0.39
CA ASP A 224 20.99 17.98 0.78
C ASP A 224 20.24 17.03 1.72
N LEU A 225 19.51 17.57 2.70
CA LEU A 225 18.67 16.77 3.60
C LEU A 225 17.52 16.12 2.83
N LYS A 226 16.83 16.89 1.98
CA LYS A 226 15.73 16.42 1.15
C LYS A 226 16.18 15.28 0.21
N GLU A 227 17.35 15.40 -0.40
CA GLU A 227 17.92 14.40 -1.28
C GLU A 227 18.24 13.10 -0.53
N LYS A 228 18.87 13.21 0.66
CA LYS A 228 19.15 12.05 1.51
C LYS A 228 17.87 11.31 1.93
N VAL A 229 16.83 12.03 2.35
CA VAL A 229 15.54 11.42 2.71
C VAL A 229 14.85 10.78 1.49
N ASN A 230 14.86 11.45 0.35
CA ASN A 230 14.29 10.90 -0.88
C ASN A 230 15.06 9.67 -1.39
N ALA A 231 16.38 9.60 -1.16
CA ALA A 231 17.16 8.39 -1.45
C ALA A 231 16.72 7.21 -0.57
N ILE A 232 16.51 7.46 0.73
CA ILE A 232 15.98 6.46 1.66
C ILE A 232 14.59 5.97 1.21
N GLU A 233 13.68 6.87 0.84
CA GLU A 233 12.34 6.48 0.36
C GLU A 233 12.40 5.67 -0.95
N ARG A 234 13.33 5.96 -1.86
CA ARG A 234 13.54 5.15 -3.08
C ARG A 234 14.05 3.74 -2.77
N GLU A 235 14.98 3.61 -1.82
CA GLU A 235 15.56 2.32 -1.44
C GLU A 235 14.58 1.44 -0.63
N LYS A 236 13.60 2.06 0.03
CA LYS A 236 12.63 1.39 0.92
C LYS A 236 11.93 0.19 0.28
N ALA A 237 11.48 0.29 -0.97
CA ALA A 237 10.76 -0.81 -1.63
C ALA A 237 11.62 -2.07 -1.78
N GLU A 238 12.89 -1.89 -2.16
CA GLU A 238 13.83 -2.99 -2.30
C GLU A 238 14.19 -3.59 -0.93
N LYS A 239 14.38 -2.75 0.09
CA LYS A 239 14.64 -3.22 1.46
C LYS A 239 13.43 -3.92 2.08
N PHE A 240 12.21 -3.48 1.78
CA PHE A 240 10.99 -4.15 2.22
C PHE A 240 10.86 -5.55 1.61
N ARG A 241 11.11 -5.69 0.31
CA ARG A 241 11.14 -6.99 -0.37
C ARG A 241 12.16 -7.93 0.29
N LYS A 242 13.35 -7.42 0.57
CA LYS A 242 14.40 -8.17 1.27
C LYS A 242 14.02 -8.57 2.70
N LEU A 243 13.31 -7.70 3.43
CA LEU A 243 12.74 -8.02 4.76
C LEU A 243 11.70 -9.14 4.68
N GLN A 244 10.83 -9.13 3.67
CA GLN A 244 9.85 -10.20 3.45
C GLN A 244 10.53 -11.53 3.12
N ASP A 245 11.57 -11.52 2.29
CA ASP A 245 12.38 -12.70 1.98
C ASP A 245 13.04 -13.26 3.25
N ALA A 246 13.73 -12.41 4.02
CA ALA A 246 14.34 -12.78 5.29
C ALA A 246 13.33 -13.33 6.29
N SER A 247 12.14 -12.72 6.40
CA SER A 247 11.07 -13.18 7.30
C SER A 247 10.56 -14.57 6.91
N ARG A 248 10.40 -14.85 5.61
CA ARG A 248 10.02 -16.19 5.11
C ARG A 248 11.12 -17.22 5.39
N SER A 249 12.39 -16.87 5.19
CA SER A 249 13.52 -17.74 5.50
C SER A 249 13.64 -18.03 7.01
N ALA A 250 13.41 -17.02 7.85
CA ALA A 250 13.37 -17.18 9.31
C ALA A 250 12.25 -18.12 9.73
N GLN A 251 11.05 -17.96 9.16
CA GLN A 251 9.90 -18.82 9.46
C GLN A 251 10.16 -20.29 9.06
N ALA A 252 10.71 -20.53 7.87
CA ALA A 252 11.04 -21.87 7.40
C ALA A 252 12.10 -22.55 8.30
N LEU A 253 13.13 -21.81 8.73
CA LEU A 253 14.13 -22.31 9.67
C LEU A 253 13.53 -22.61 11.05
N VAL A 254 12.63 -21.75 11.55
CA VAL A 254 11.94 -21.96 12.83
C VAL A 254 11.10 -23.23 12.78
N GLU A 255 10.28 -23.41 11.73
CA GLU A 255 9.45 -24.61 11.55
C GLU A 255 10.31 -25.88 11.50
N GLN A 256 11.42 -25.85 10.77
CA GLN A 256 12.32 -26.98 10.68
C GLN A 256 12.96 -27.32 12.04
N MET A 257 13.49 -26.32 12.75
CA MET A 257 14.12 -26.54 14.06
C MET A 257 13.13 -27.05 15.09
N VAL A 258 11.88 -26.58 15.06
CA VAL A 258 10.79 -27.08 15.91
C VAL A 258 10.50 -28.55 15.58
N ASN A 259 10.46 -28.93 14.30
CA ASN A 259 10.28 -30.31 13.87
C ASN A 259 11.45 -31.23 14.29
N GLU A 260 12.66 -30.67 14.41
CA GLU A 260 13.87 -31.36 14.88
C GLU A 260 14.02 -31.33 16.42
N GLY A 261 13.11 -30.67 17.15
CA GLY A 261 13.14 -30.56 18.61
C GLY A 261 14.22 -29.60 19.15
N VAL A 262 14.75 -28.72 18.30
CA VAL A 262 15.79 -27.73 18.64
C VAL A 262 15.14 -26.38 18.95
N ASN A 263 15.69 -25.62 19.91
CA ASN A 263 15.21 -24.28 20.24
C ASN A 263 15.44 -23.31 19.06
N ALA A 264 14.36 -22.67 18.60
CA ALA A 264 14.35 -21.69 17.51
C ALA A 264 14.02 -20.24 17.95
N ASP A 265 13.89 -20.00 19.27
CA ASP A 265 13.43 -18.74 19.84
C ASP A 265 14.32 -17.56 19.44
N SER A 266 15.64 -17.78 19.34
CA SER A 266 16.58 -16.72 18.97
C SER A 266 16.34 -16.19 17.56
N ILE A 267 16.04 -17.07 16.59
CA ILE A 267 15.74 -16.66 15.20
C ILE A 267 14.39 -15.95 15.14
N LYS A 268 13.40 -16.52 15.82
CA LYS A 268 12.06 -15.95 15.89
C LYS A 268 12.12 -14.52 16.47
N GLN A 269 12.79 -14.36 17.61
CA GLN A 269 12.94 -13.06 18.26
C GLN A 269 13.71 -12.06 17.40
N ALA A 270 14.80 -12.47 16.75
CA ALA A 270 15.56 -11.57 15.86
C ALA A 270 14.72 -11.09 14.66
N SER A 271 13.93 -11.99 14.06
CA SER A 271 13.01 -11.65 12.98
C SER A 271 11.90 -10.71 13.44
N GLU A 272 11.29 -10.98 14.60
CA GLU A 272 10.24 -10.13 15.18
C GLU A 272 10.78 -8.73 15.53
N GLN A 273 11.97 -8.64 16.13
CA GLN A 273 12.62 -7.36 16.44
C GLN A 273 12.91 -6.54 15.18
N LEU A 274 13.42 -7.18 14.12
CA LEU A 274 13.68 -6.50 12.85
C LEU A 274 12.38 -5.97 12.21
N ASN A 275 11.30 -6.76 12.26
CA ASN A 275 9.98 -6.35 11.77
C ASN A 275 9.39 -5.17 12.58
N SER A 276 9.47 -5.23 13.91
CA SER A 276 9.02 -4.11 14.77
C SER A 276 9.80 -2.82 14.47
N ARG A 277 11.14 -2.92 14.38
CA ARG A 277 11.99 -1.78 14.04
C ARG A 277 11.69 -1.23 12.65
N TRP A 278 11.38 -2.08 11.68
CA TRP A 278 10.98 -1.64 10.34
C TRP A 278 9.68 -0.79 10.36
N ILE A 279 8.71 -1.15 11.20
CA ILE A 279 7.46 -0.40 11.36
C ILE A 279 7.75 0.99 11.93
N GLU A 280 8.51 1.06 13.02
CA GLU A 280 8.93 2.33 13.64
C GLU A 280 9.71 3.21 12.66
N PHE A 281 10.62 2.61 11.91
CA PHE A 281 11.38 3.28 10.86
C PHE A 281 10.46 3.86 9.77
N CYS A 282 9.46 3.10 9.31
CA CYS A 282 8.50 3.57 8.30
C CYS A 282 7.68 4.75 8.80
N GLN A 283 7.29 4.73 10.08
CA GLN A 283 6.60 5.85 10.71
C GLN A 283 7.51 7.10 10.73
N LEU A 284 8.74 6.96 11.24
CA LEU A 284 9.70 8.06 11.28
C LEU A 284 9.96 8.67 9.89
N LEU A 285 10.14 7.83 8.87
CA LEU A 285 10.34 8.28 7.50
C LEU A 285 9.14 9.06 6.96
N SER A 286 7.91 8.58 7.21
CA SER A 286 6.68 9.28 6.84
C SER A 286 6.58 10.65 7.51
N GLU A 287 6.86 10.73 8.82
CA GLU A 287 6.91 11.98 9.57
C GLU A 287 7.93 12.95 8.98
N ARG A 288 9.11 12.46 8.56
CA ARG A 288 10.16 13.30 7.94
C ARG A 288 9.78 13.77 6.54
N LEU A 289 9.12 12.95 5.73
CA LEU A 289 8.62 13.36 4.41
C LEU A 289 7.55 14.46 4.54
N ASN A 290 6.60 14.29 5.47
CA ASN A 290 5.59 15.30 5.76
C ASN A 290 6.22 16.61 6.24
N TRP A 291 7.24 16.51 7.11
CA TRP A 291 8.00 17.67 7.56
C TRP A 291 8.69 18.40 6.39
N LEU A 292 9.35 17.66 5.47
CA LEU A 292 10.02 18.25 4.31
C LEU A 292 9.03 18.99 3.40
N GLU A 293 7.86 18.41 3.17
CA GLU A 293 6.79 19.06 2.39
C GLU A 293 6.33 20.35 3.08
N TYR A 294 6.09 20.29 4.38
CA TYR A 294 5.65 21.46 5.15
C TYR A 294 6.71 22.58 5.15
N GLN A 295 7.98 22.23 5.39
CA GLN A 295 9.12 23.16 5.34
C GLN A 295 9.29 23.78 3.94
N ASN A 296 9.10 23.00 2.86
CA ASN A 296 9.10 23.50 1.49
C ASN A 296 7.98 24.54 1.26
N ASN A 297 6.79 24.26 1.79
CA ASN A 297 5.63 25.14 1.66
C ASN A 297 5.84 26.46 2.44
N ILE A 298 6.49 26.41 3.60
CA ILE A 298 6.90 27.61 4.36
C ILE A 298 7.85 28.46 3.52
N ILE A 299 8.94 27.88 3.01
CA ILE A 299 9.93 28.62 2.22
C ILE A 299 9.30 29.22 0.96
N THR A 300 8.46 28.44 0.26
CA THR A 300 7.75 28.92 -0.93
C THR A 300 6.85 30.10 -0.62
N PHE A 301 6.11 30.04 0.50
CA PHE A 301 5.26 31.12 0.98
C PHE A 301 6.07 32.40 1.26
N TYR A 302 7.16 32.30 2.02
CA TYR A 302 7.97 33.48 2.36
C TYR A 302 8.68 34.08 1.15
N ASN A 303 9.14 33.26 0.19
CA ASN A 303 9.69 33.77 -1.08
C ASN A 303 8.66 34.58 -1.88
N GLN A 304 7.42 34.08 -1.97
CA GLN A 304 6.34 34.78 -2.66
C GLN A 304 5.93 36.06 -1.92
N LEU A 305 5.89 36.03 -0.59
CA LEU A 305 5.63 37.21 0.23
C LEU A 305 6.70 38.28 0.00
N GLN A 306 7.97 37.91 0.05
CA GLN A 306 9.09 38.81 -0.20
C GLN A 306 9.03 39.42 -1.60
N GLN A 307 8.64 38.64 -2.62
CA GLN A 307 8.45 39.16 -3.98
C GLN A 307 7.38 40.24 -4.03
N LEU A 308 6.22 40.02 -3.39
CA LEU A 308 5.14 41.02 -3.35
C LEU A 308 5.51 42.26 -2.54
N GLU A 309 6.21 42.09 -1.42
CA GLU A 309 6.75 43.20 -0.64
C GLU A 309 7.68 44.05 -1.51
N GLN A 310 8.60 43.42 -2.25
CA GLN A 310 9.52 44.13 -3.12
C GLN A 310 8.81 44.86 -4.27
N MET A 311 7.78 44.26 -4.87
CA MET A 311 6.97 44.94 -5.90
C MET A 311 6.23 46.15 -5.32
N THR A 312 5.66 46.02 -4.13
CA THR A 312 4.92 47.11 -3.46
C THR A 312 5.86 48.23 -3.03
N THR A 313 7.03 47.92 -2.46
CA THR A 313 8.06 48.90 -2.12
C THR A 313 8.61 49.61 -3.36
N THR A 314 8.76 48.90 -4.48
CA THR A 314 9.20 49.51 -5.74
C THR A 314 8.17 50.53 -6.24
N ALA A 315 6.87 50.19 -6.23
CA ALA A 315 5.78 51.09 -6.59
C ALA A 315 5.71 52.32 -5.66
N GLU A 316 5.87 52.10 -4.35
CA GLU A 316 5.89 53.18 -3.36
C GLU A 316 7.07 54.15 -3.58
N ASN A 317 8.27 53.62 -3.84
CA ASN A 317 9.45 54.42 -4.13
C ASN A 317 9.30 55.18 -5.45
N TRP A 318 8.76 54.53 -6.49
CA TRP A 318 8.46 55.18 -7.76
C TRP A 318 7.49 56.36 -7.56
N LEU A 319 6.43 56.19 -6.77
CA LEU A 319 5.47 57.26 -6.46
C LEU A 319 6.14 58.45 -5.76
N LYS A 320 7.04 58.19 -4.80
CA LYS A 320 7.81 59.23 -4.09
C LYS A 320 8.72 60.03 -5.02
N THR A 321 9.17 59.45 -6.14
CA THR A 321 10.03 60.13 -7.14
C THR A 321 9.26 60.95 -8.16
N GLN A 322 7.92 60.91 -8.17
CA GLN A 322 7.13 61.65 -9.16
C GLN A 322 7.12 63.17 -8.86
N PRO A 323 7.25 64.03 -9.88
CA PRO A 323 7.15 65.48 -9.71
C PRO A 323 5.75 65.90 -9.24
N THR A 324 5.64 66.68 -8.16
CA THR A 324 4.36 67.09 -7.56
C THR A 324 3.76 68.37 -8.14
N THR A 325 4.53 69.14 -8.91
CA THR A 325 4.09 70.42 -9.52
C THR A 325 4.53 70.48 -10.98
N THR A 326 3.58 70.44 -11.91
CA THR A 326 3.82 70.67 -13.33
C THR A 326 2.61 71.34 -13.96
N SER A 327 2.82 72.45 -14.68
CA SER A 327 1.75 73.22 -15.36
C SER A 327 1.66 72.93 -16.86
N GLU A 328 2.53 72.07 -17.39
CA GLU A 328 2.61 71.70 -18.81
C GLU A 328 1.59 70.59 -19.14
N PRO A 329 0.58 70.83 -20.00
CA PRO A 329 -0.49 69.87 -20.28
C PRO A 329 -0.01 68.53 -20.85
N THR A 330 1.10 68.54 -21.59
CA THR A 330 1.66 67.32 -22.20
C THR A 330 2.30 66.41 -21.15
N VAL A 331 3.03 67.00 -20.20
CA VAL A 331 3.67 66.29 -19.09
C VAL A 331 2.61 65.71 -18.14
N ILE A 332 1.54 66.46 -17.85
CA ILE A 332 0.41 65.98 -17.03
C ILE A 332 -0.24 64.74 -17.66
N LYS A 333 -0.47 64.74 -18.99
CA LYS A 333 -1.04 63.57 -19.70
C LYS A 333 -0.12 62.35 -19.61
N SER A 334 1.19 62.55 -19.73
CA SER A 334 2.18 61.48 -19.61
C SER A 334 2.22 60.89 -18.19
N GLN A 335 2.24 61.75 -17.17
CA GLN A 335 2.20 61.33 -15.77
C GLN A 335 0.90 60.56 -15.45
N LEU A 336 -0.25 61.05 -15.91
CA LEU A 336 -1.52 60.35 -15.73
C LEU A 336 -1.50 58.95 -16.36
N LYS A 337 -0.87 58.80 -17.53
CA LYS A 337 -0.71 57.49 -18.17
C LYS A 337 0.15 56.56 -17.30
N MET A 338 1.31 57.03 -16.85
CA MET A 338 2.19 56.23 -15.98
C MET A 338 1.50 55.83 -14.66
N CYS A 339 0.78 56.75 -14.01
CA CYS A 339 0.01 56.43 -12.81
C CYS A 339 -1.09 55.39 -13.08
N LYS A 340 -1.78 55.46 -14.23
CA LYS A 340 -2.76 54.45 -14.62
C LYS A 340 -2.09 53.10 -14.81
N ASP A 341 -0.96 53.04 -15.49
CA ASP A 341 -0.22 51.80 -15.72
C ASP A 341 0.22 51.17 -14.38
N GLU A 342 0.72 51.99 -13.44
CA GLU A 342 1.10 51.55 -12.09
C GLU A 342 -0.11 51.00 -11.30
N VAL A 343 -1.26 51.67 -11.36
CA VAL A 343 -2.50 51.19 -10.73
C VAL A 343 -2.93 49.84 -11.31
N HIS A 344 -2.79 49.63 -12.63
CA HIS A 344 -3.09 48.34 -13.26
C HIS A 344 -2.12 47.26 -12.78
N GLN A 345 -0.82 47.57 -12.68
CA GLN A 345 0.18 46.62 -12.17
C GLN A 345 -0.11 46.22 -10.72
N LEU A 346 -0.37 47.17 -9.83
CA LEU A 346 -0.73 46.87 -8.43
C LEU A 346 -2.04 46.08 -8.33
N SER A 347 -3.04 46.42 -9.14
CA SER A 347 -4.31 45.68 -9.19
C SER A 347 -4.12 44.23 -9.63
N ALA A 348 -3.16 43.97 -10.52
CA ALA A 348 -2.81 42.61 -10.97
C ALA A 348 -2.14 41.76 -9.88
N LEU A 349 -1.66 42.35 -8.79
CA LEU A 349 -1.13 41.62 -7.63
C LEU A 349 -2.23 41.10 -6.70
N GLN A 350 -3.44 41.67 -6.76
CA GLN A 350 -4.55 41.28 -5.87
C GLN A 350 -4.82 39.77 -5.84
N PRO A 351 -4.88 39.04 -6.98
CA PRO A 351 -5.11 37.59 -6.96
C PRO A 351 -3.97 36.82 -6.27
N GLN A 352 -2.73 37.31 -6.36
CA GLN A 352 -1.58 36.67 -5.71
C GLN A 352 -1.64 36.88 -4.19
N ILE A 353 -2.03 38.07 -3.74
CA ILE A 353 -2.25 38.39 -2.33
C ILE A 353 -3.35 37.50 -1.75
N GLU A 354 -4.48 37.34 -2.43
CA GLU A 354 -5.57 36.46 -1.96
C GLU A 354 -5.13 34.99 -1.91
N ARG A 355 -4.36 34.52 -2.90
CA ARG A 355 -3.78 33.17 -2.85
C ARG A 355 -2.86 32.98 -1.64
N LEU A 356 -1.99 33.95 -1.36
CA LEU A 356 -1.10 33.90 -0.19
C LEU A 356 -1.86 33.95 1.13
N LYS A 357 -2.97 34.69 1.23
CA LYS A 357 -3.82 34.69 2.42
C LYS A 357 -4.37 33.28 2.70
N ILE A 358 -4.88 32.59 1.68
CA ILE A 358 -5.38 31.22 1.79
C ILE A 358 -4.25 30.25 2.16
N GLN A 359 -3.07 30.40 1.55
CA GLN A 359 -1.91 29.58 1.91
C GLN A 359 -1.46 29.82 3.35
N SER A 360 -1.49 31.07 3.82
CA SER A 360 -1.15 31.44 5.20
C SER A 360 -2.09 30.79 6.22
N THR A 361 -3.41 30.77 5.95
CA THR A 361 -4.37 30.08 6.82
C THR A 361 -4.09 28.58 6.86
N GLY A 362 -3.88 27.95 5.70
CA GLY A 362 -3.57 26.51 5.65
C GLY A 362 -2.25 26.15 6.35
N LEU A 363 -1.21 26.99 6.25
CA LEU A 363 0.06 26.79 6.95
C LEU A 363 -0.09 26.93 8.47
N LYS A 364 -0.93 27.86 8.94
CA LYS A 364 -1.22 28.04 10.37
C LYS A 364 -1.98 26.87 10.98
N GLU A 365 -2.99 26.36 10.27
CA GLU A 365 -3.77 25.20 10.73
C GLU A 365 -2.91 23.95 10.84
N LYS A 366 -2.04 23.71 9.85
CA LYS A 366 -1.09 22.58 9.87
C LYS A 366 0.01 22.71 10.93
N GLY A 367 0.34 23.91 11.39
CA GLY A 367 1.38 24.13 12.41
C GLY A 367 0.89 24.01 13.85
N GLN A 368 -0.42 23.86 14.07
CA GLN A 368 -1.05 23.74 15.40
C GLN A 368 -1.46 22.30 15.76
N GLY A 369 -1.38 21.37 14.81
CA GLY A 369 -1.57 19.93 15.03
C GLY A 369 -0.23 19.21 15.02
#